data_AF-A0A0K0FWL4-F1
#
_entry.id   AF-A0A0K0FWL4-F1
#
_cell.length_a   1.000
_cell.length_b   1.000
_cell.length_c   1.000
_cell.angle_alpha   90.00
_cell.angle_beta   90.00
_cell.angle_gamma   90.00
#
_symmetry.space_group_name_H-M   'P 1'
#
loop_
_entity.id
_entity.type
_entity.pdbx_description
1 polymer ?
#
loop_
_entity_poly.entity_id
_entity_poly.type
_entity_poly.pdbx_seq_one_letter_code
_entity_poly.pdbx_strand_id
1 'polypeptide(L)'
;MSQTYDKEMLTGRDGSVSSLINDDKEIDKLLEKKKYSFILSIINILMKTYVDDGSEIFLMRKKRWRKIGEPTLEDSDLIAKNTNAEISILGKVELTI
;
A
#
# COMPACT_ATOMS: atom_id res chain seq x y z
N MET A 1 -31.68 1.95 -33.76
CA MET A 1 -30.99 2.77 -32.75
C MET A 1 -30.27 1.80 -31.84
N SER A 2 -28.94 1.72 -31.98
CA SER A 2 -28.12 0.66 -31.40
C SER A 2 -27.67 1.05 -30.00
N GLN A 3 -27.98 0.21 -29.01
CA GLN A 3 -27.36 0.24 -27.69
C GLN A 3 -25.93 -0.27 -27.82
N THR A 4 -24.94 0.53 -27.44
CA THR A 4 -23.54 0.10 -27.42
C THR A 4 -23.20 -0.39 -26.03
N TYR A 5 -22.98 -1.70 -25.94
CA TYR A 5 -22.44 -2.39 -24.77
C TYR A 5 -20.95 -2.08 -24.65
N ASP A 6 -20.53 -1.42 -23.57
CA ASP A 6 -19.11 -1.31 -23.26
C ASP A 6 -18.65 -2.61 -22.59
N LYS A 7 -17.73 -3.27 -23.29
CA LYS A 7 -17.17 -4.59 -22.98
C LYS A 7 -16.38 -4.59 -21.67
N GLU A 8 -16.74 -5.51 -20.78
CA GLU A 8 -15.87 -5.99 -19.72
C GLU A 8 -14.59 -6.62 -20.32
N MET A 9 -13.44 -6.00 -20.06
CA MET A 9 -12.13 -6.60 -20.32
C MET A 9 -11.73 -7.44 -19.11
N LEU A 10 -12.13 -8.72 -19.15
CA LEU A 10 -11.55 -9.80 -18.36
C LEU A 10 -10.08 -9.97 -18.76
N THR A 11 -9.17 -9.45 -17.94
CA THR A 11 -7.77 -9.86 -17.96
C THR A 11 -7.51 -10.75 -16.75
N GLY A 12 -7.17 -12.01 -17.05
CA GLY A 12 -6.97 -13.05 -16.05
C GLY A 12 -5.80 -12.77 -15.12
N ARG A 13 -6.12 -12.60 -13.84
CA ARG A 13 -5.42 -13.06 -12.62
C ARG A 13 -6.14 -12.43 -11.44
N ASP A 14 -6.75 -13.26 -10.58
CA ASP A 14 -7.52 -12.83 -9.42
C ASP A 14 -6.69 -11.94 -8.48
N GLY A 15 -6.95 -10.64 -8.56
CA GLY A 15 -6.26 -9.64 -7.77
C GLY A 15 -6.96 -8.30 -7.93
N SER A 16 -8.26 -8.27 -7.59
CA SER A 16 -9.10 -7.07 -7.66
C SER A 16 -8.42 -5.88 -6.95
N VAL A 17 -8.00 -4.88 -7.74
CA VAL A 17 -7.58 -3.57 -7.24
C VAL A 17 -8.83 -2.70 -7.13
N SER A 18 -9.59 -2.92 -6.07
CA SER A 18 -10.52 -1.92 -5.55
C SER A 18 -9.69 -0.80 -4.89
N SER A 19 -9.64 0.36 -5.55
CA SER A 19 -9.12 1.61 -5.01
C SER A 19 -10.30 2.43 -4.48
N LEU A 20 -10.36 2.61 -3.17
CA LEU A 20 -11.14 3.66 -2.54
C LEU A 20 -10.30 4.20 -1.38
N ILE A 21 -10.21 5.54 -1.29
CA ILE A 21 -9.43 6.41 -0.38
C ILE A 21 -8.18 6.99 -1.05
N ASN A 22 -8.12 8.33 -1.14
CA ASN A 22 -7.05 9.10 -1.80
C ASN A 22 -5.65 8.81 -1.24
N ASP A 23 -5.55 8.47 0.04
CA ASP A 23 -4.29 8.20 0.73
C ASP A 23 -3.53 7.01 0.11
N ASP A 24 -4.26 5.95 -0.31
CA ASP A 24 -3.65 4.79 -0.94
C ASP A 24 -3.03 5.15 -2.31
N LYS A 25 -3.62 6.13 -3.04
CA LYS A 25 -3.10 6.63 -4.32
C LYS A 25 -1.83 7.46 -4.15
N GLU A 26 -1.74 8.27 -3.10
CA GLU A 26 -0.51 9.02 -2.80
C GLU A 26 0.64 8.08 -2.41
N ILE A 27 0.33 7.00 -1.68
CA ILE A 27 1.32 5.96 -1.41
C ILE A 27 1.69 5.20 -2.70
N ASP A 28 0.77 4.98 -3.66
CA ASP A 28 1.12 4.43 -4.99
C ASP A 28 2.14 5.29 -5.73
N LYS A 29 1.93 6.60 -5.79
CA LYS A 29 2.89 7.52 -6.43
C LYS A 29 4.27 7.50 -5.77
N LEU A 30 4.33 7.33 -4.45
CA LEU A 30 5.59 7.16 -3.72
C LEU A 30 6.32 5.88 -4.13
N LEU A 31 5.59 4.76 -4.31
CA LEU A 31 6.20 3.46 -4.63
C LEU A 31 6.55 3.30 -6.12
N GLU A 32 5.80 3.91 -7.04
CA GLU A 32 6.03 3.78 -8.51
C GLU A 32 7.36 4.37 -9.00
N LYS A 33 7.97 5.30 -8.25
CA LYS A 33 9.26 5.91 -8.61
C LYS A 33 10.48 5.00 -8.41
N LYS A 34 10.35 3.80 -7.84
CA LYS A 34 11.48 3.03 -7.28
C LYS A 34 11.86 1.79 -8.11
N LYS A 35 13.16 1.67 -8.43
CA LYS A 35 13.75 0.57 -9.24
C LYS A 35 13.97 -0.74 -8.47
N TYR A 36 13.98 -0.73 -7.13
CA TYR A 36 14.31 -1.90 -6.32
C TYR A 36 13.10 -2.35 -5.49
N SER A 37 12.75 -3.64 -5.63
CA SER A 37 11.72 -4.29 -4.84
C SER A 37 12.17 -5.67 -4.39
N PHE A 38 11.80 -6.06 -3.18
CA PHE A 38 11.98 -7.41 -2.66
C PHE A 38 10.66 -7.99 -2.15
N ILE A 39 10.63 -9.29 -1.92
CA ILE A 39 9.49 -9.96 -1.30
C ILE A 39 9.80 -10.15 0.19
N LEU A 40 8.96 -9.61 1.06
CA LEU A 40 9.01 -9.88 2.51
C LEU A 40 7.92 -10.88 2.88
N SER A 41 8.23 -11.79 3.80
CA SER A 41 7.21 -12.56 4.50
C SER A 41 6.78 -11.79 5.74
N ILE A 42 5.53 -11.37 5.80
CA ILE A 42 4.95 -10.68 6.95
C ILE A 42 3.72 -11.46 7.39
N ILE A 43 3.73 -12.01 8.61
CA ILE A 43 2.65 -12.83 9.17
C ILE A 43 2.24 -13.94 8.17
N ASN A 44 3.22 -14.68 7.66
CA ASN A 44 3.04 -15.75 6.67
C ASN A 44 2.46 -15.31 5.31
N ILE A 45 2.41 -14.01 5.01
CA ILE A 45 1.97 -13.46 3.74
C ILE A 45 3.17 -12.87 3.00
N LEU A 46 3.43 -13.36 1.78
CA LEU A 46 4.44 -12.80 0.89
C LEU A 46 3.95 -11.47 0.31
N MET A 47 4.71 -10.40 0.55
CA MET A 47 4.39 -9.05 0.11
C MET A 47 5.51 -8.46 -0.72
N LYS A 48 5.16 -7.87 -1.87
CA LYS A 48 6.07 -7.05 -2.66
C LYS A 48 6.30 -5.71 -1.96
N THR A 49 7.53 -5.44 -1.57
CA THR A 49 7.96 -4.23 -0.87
C THR A 49 8.96 -3.49 -1.73
N TYR A 50 8.93 -2.15 -1.69
CA TYR A 50 9.81 -1.29 -2.46
C TYR A 50 10.81 -0.62 -1.53
N VAL A 51 12.04 -0.48 -2.01
CA VAL A 51 13.09 0.23 -1.26
C VAL A 51 13.02 1.70 -1.57
N ASP A 52 12.88 2.50 -0.52
CA ASP A 52 13.09 3.93 -0.54
C ASP A 52 14.34 4.26 0.28
N ASP A 53 15.44 4.50 -0.43
CA ASP A 53 16.75 4.90 0.12
C ASP A 53 16.74 6.28 0.81
N GLY A 54 15.71 7.10 0.57
CA GLY A 54 15.49 8.36 1.27
C GLY A 54 14.56 8.24 2.48
N SER A 55 14.07 7.03 2.79
CA SER A 55 13.16 6.78 3.92
C SER A 55 13.88 6.06 5.06
N GLU A 56 13.74 6.58 6.27
CA GLU A 56 14.26 5.95 7.49
C GLU A 56 13.28 4.93 8.11
N ILE A 57 12.06 4.86 7.58
CA ILE A 57 10.98 4.02 8.12
C ILE A 57 10.36 3.11 7.05
N PHE A 58 9.82 1.98 7.49
CA PHE A 58 8.95 1.15 6.67
C PHE A 58 7.52 1.66 6.74
N LEU A 59 6.92 1.87 5.58
CA LEU A 59 5.51 2.27 5.47
C LEU A 59 4.68 1.12 4.91
N MET A 60 3.57 0.83 5.58
CA MET A 60 2.59 -0.15 5.13
C MET A 60 1.24 0.53 4.89
N ARG A 61 0.63 0.24 3.74
CA ARG A 61 -0.73 0.73 3.45
C ARG A 61 -1.75 0.11 4.37
N LYS A 62 -2.79 0.88 4.68
CA LYS A 62 -3.95 0.41 5.45
C LYS A 62 -4.55 -0.86 4.84
N LYS A 63 -4.71 -0.93 3.51
CA LYS A 63 -5.24 -2.14 2.85
C LYS A 63 -4.40 -3.40 3.10
N ARG A 64 -3.07 -3.26 3.19
CA ARG A 64 -2.18 -4.39 3.50
C ARG A 64 -2.19 -4.75 4.98
N TRP A 65 -2.24 -3.74 5.86
CA TRP A 65 -2.46 -3.94 7.29
C TRP A 65 -3.76 -4.72 7.57
N ARG A 66 -4.86 -4.40 6.86
CA ARG A 66 -6.10 -5.18 6.93
C ARG A 66 -5.95 -6.63 6.47
N LYS A 67 -5.18 -6.85 5.40
CA LYS A 67 -4.92 -8.19 4.87
C LYS A 67 -4.16 -9.10 5.83
N ILE A 68 -3.36 -8.55 6.73
CA ILE A 68 -2.61 -9.34 7.74
C ILE A 68 -3.39 -9.50 9.05
N GLY A 69 -4.69 -9.21 9.06
CA GLY A 69 -5.55 -9.41 10.22
C GLY A 69 -5.64 -8.23 11.18
N GLU A 70 -5.27 -7.02 10.73
CA GLU A 70 -5.41 -5.80 11.52
C GLU A 70 -4.72 -5.88 12.91
N PRO A 71 -3.42 -6.27 12.97
CA PRO A 71 -2.72 -6.36 14.26
C PRO A 71 -2.78 -5.00 14.97
N THR A 72 -2.92 -5.05 16.30
CA THR A 72 -3.02 -3.85 17.13
C THR A 72 -1.87 -2.89 16.83
N LEU A 73 -2.24 -1.64 16.57
CA LEU A 73 -1.29 -0.56 16.39
C LEU A 73 -1.07 0.14 17.72
N GLU A 74 0.17 0.50 18.00
CA GLU A 74 0.48 1.53 18.97
C GLU A 74 0.23 2.89 18.35
N ASP A 75 -0.31 3.83 19.12
CA ASP A 75 -0.47 5.20 18.68
C ASP A 75 0.88 5.79 18.26
N SER A 76 0.85 6.55 17.17
CA SER A 76 2.02 7.19 16.58
C SER A 76 1.68 8.64 16.28
N ASP A 77 2.51 9.55 16.75
CA ASP A 77 2.50 10.96 16.39
C ASP A 77 3.30 11.25 15.11
N LEU A 78 3.88 10.21 14.49
CA LEU A 78 4.63 10.34 13.25
C LEU A 78 3.76 10.81 12.08
N ILE A 79 4.32 11.72 11.30
CA ILE A 79 3.76 12.21 10.05
C ILE A 79 4.77 11.88 8.94
N ALA A 80 4.34 11.11 7.94
CA ALA A 80 5.13 10.92 6.74
C ALA A 80 4.98 12.14 5.84
N LYS A 81 6.11 12.78 5.52
CA LYS A 81 6.14 13.95 4.63
C LYS A 81 6.83 13.59 3.32
N ASN A 82 6.25 14.02 2.20
CA ASN A 82 6.94 14.08 0.92
C ASN A 82 6.88 15.52 0.39
N THR A 83 7.48 15.78 -0.77
CA THR A 83 7.54 17.13 -1.37
C THR A 83 6.17 17.79 -1.56
N ASN A 84 5.08 17.01 -1.65
CA ASN A 84 3.76 17.47 -2.06
C ASN A 84 2.65 17.20 -1.01
N ALA A 85 2.92 16.43 0.04
CA ALA A 85 1.91 15.94 0.97
C ALA A 85 2.48 15.59 2.34
N GLU A 86 1.64 15.76 3.35
CA GLU A 86 1.84 15.23 4.70
C GLU A 86 0.74 14.22 4.99
N ILE A 87 1.11 13.01 5.40
CA ILE A 87 0.21 11.90 5.66
C ILE A 87 0.40 11.45 7.10
N SER A 88 -0.65 11.54 7.91
CA SER A 88 -0.64 11.04 9.28
C SER A 88 -0.50 9.53 9.29
N ILE A 89 0.45 9.01 10.07
CA ILE A 89 0.60 7.58 10.27
C ILE A 89 -0.41 7.13 11.32
N LEU A 90 -1.27 6.18 10.95
CA LEU A 90 -2.36 5.70 11.82
C LEU A 90 -1.86 5.04 13.11
N GLY A 91 -0.64 4.52 13.10
CA GLY A 91 -0.02 3.83 14.22
C GLY A 91 1.19 3.02 13.77
N LYS A 92 1.94 2.51 14.74
CA LYS A 92 3.13 1.68 14.52
C LYS A 92 2.90 0.26 15.04
N VAL A 93 3.56 -0.70 14.44
CA VAL A 93 3.58 -2.09 14.90
C VAL A 93 4.99 -2.63 14.74
N GLU A 94 5.52 -3.22 15.79
CA GLU A 94 6.73 -4.02 15.69
C GLU A 94 6.35 -5.39 15.13
N LEU A 95 6.76 -5.64 13.89
CA LEU A 95 6.63 -6.95 13.28
C LEU A 95 7.92 -7.70 13.56
N THR A 96 7.83 -8.79 14.31
CA THR A 96 8.94 -9.74 14.40
C THR A 96 9.07 -10.43 13.03
N ILE A 97 10.15 -10.15 12.32
CA ILE A 97 10.45 -10.68 10.97
C ILE A 97 11.32 -11.93 11.09
#